data_AF-A0A545T6I6-F1
#
_entry.id   AF-A0A545T6I6-F1
#
_cell.length_a   1.000
_cell.length_b   1.000
_cell.length_c   1.000
_cell.angle_alpha   90.00
_cell.angle_beta   90.00
_cell.angle_gamma   90.00
#
_symmetry.space_group_name_H-M   'P 1'
#
loop_
_entity.id
_entity.type
_entity.pdbx_description
1 polymer ?
#
loop_
_entity_poly.entity_id
_entity_poly.type
_entity_poly.pdbx_seq_one_letter_code
_entity_poly.pdbx_strand_id
1 'polypeptide(L)'
;MSTNSITQIPRLLIAALVVLMLQACEPDTQLITIKFNPSFNSNPVGCDTVIKNEGESYQLNQIQFYISSVLLMDSQGTWHPASFVTSQNRHNEVVLVGGVCPDPFDWGLNIITPIERNNIKALQFDLGVPFHLNHRNPLTQESPLNQSDMFWTWQLGYKFLRTEFSGTESDWVFHLGSTGCTSPAPVRAPESPCKNPNRSTITITPFDSTKVVKVNLDQLLKDTSSLDEKNCQSFEGNALCDLLFPRVGITGEQTFFSQDSK
;
A
#
# COMPACT_ATOMS: atom_id res chain seq x y z
N MET A 1 81.15 8.89 -2.48
CA MET A 1 80.74 7.51 -2.13
C MET A 1 79.63 7.62 -1.08
N SER A 2 78.45 7.07 -1.41
CA SER A 2 77.37 6.59 -0.51
C SER A 2 76.74 7.56 0.51
N THR A 3 75.42 7.65 0.77
CA THR A 3 74.18 7.08 0.20
C THR A 3 73.03 7.77 0.96
N ASN A 4 71.97 8.23 0.27
CA ASN A 4 70.72 8.67 0.89
C ASN A 4 69.89 7.46 1.33
N SER A 5 69.52 7.38 2.61
CA SER A 5 68.61 6.36 3.14
C SER A 5 67.18 6.88 3.13
N ILE A 6 66.43 6.51 2.09
CA ILE A 6 64.98 6.69 2.02
C ILE A 6 64.35 5.63 2.94
N THR A 7 63.75 6.07 4.05
CA THR A 7 62.94 5.23 4.94
C THR A 7 61.75 4.68 4.17
N GLN A 8 61.82 3.41 3.75
CA GLN A 8 60.69 2.67 3.20
C GLN A 8 59.66 2.43 4.30
N ILE A 9 58.53 3.12 4.22
CA ILE A 9 57.32 2.73 4.95
C ILE A 9 56.93 1.33 4.43
N PRO A 10 56.81 0.30 5.29
CA PRO A 10 56.52 -1.04 4.84
C PRO A 10 55.13 -1.08 4.21
N ARG A 11 55.03 -1.51 2.95
CA ARG A 11 53.77 -1.64 2.17
C ARG A 11 52.67 -2.44 2.90
N LEU A 12 53.03 -3.30 3.86
CA LEU A 12 52.09 -4.03 4.71
C LEU A 12 51.29 -3.14 5.67
N LEU A 13 51.84 -2.01 6.14
CA LEU A 13 51.13 -1.13 7.09
C LEU A 13 50.03 -0.30 6.41
N ILE A 14 50.20 0.03 5.13
CA ILE A 14 49.18 0.76 4.35
C ILE A 14 48.00 -0.17 3.99
N ALA A 15 48.27 -1.46 3.73
CA ALA A 15 47.22 -2.44 3.44
C ALA A 15 46.32 -2.72 4.65
N ALA A 16 46.87 -2.75 5.87
CA ALA A 16 46.09 -2.97 7.09
C ALA A 16 45.18 -1.78 7.45
N LEU A 17 45.59 -0.55 7.12
CA LEU A 17 44.81 0.66 7.41
C LEU A 17 43.61 0.85 6.46
N VAL A 18 43.70 0.34 5.23
CA VAL A 18 42.60 0.39 4.24
C VAL A 18 41.52 -0.66 4.56
N VAL A 19 41.88 -1.80 5.15
CA VAL A 19 40.92 -2.86 5.52
C VAL A 19 40.06 -2.47 6.74
N LEU A 20 40.58 -1.64 7.67
CA LEU A 20 39.79 -1.16 8.81
C LEU A 20 38.72 -0.10 8.46
N MET A 21 38.82 0.56 7.29
CA MET A 21 37.88 1.60 6.85
C MET A 21 36.63 1.05 6.14
N LEU A 22 36.53 -0.27 5.97
CA LEU A 22 35.41 -0.93 5.28
C LEU A 22 34.44 -1.66 6.22
N GLN A 23 34.48 -1.38 7.53
CA GLN A 23 33.36 -1.72 8.41
C GLN A 23 32.21 -0.74 8.13
N ALA A 24 31.53 -0.93 7.01
CA ALA A 24 30.21 -0.37 6.80
C ALA A 24 29.34 -0.91 7.95
N CYS A 25 28.95 -0.03 8.86
CA CYS A 25 27.99 -0.33 9.90
C CYS A 25 26.66 -0.59 9.18
N GLU A 26 26.30 -1.87 9.01
CA GLU A 26 24.94 -2.20 8.61
C GLU A 26 24.01 -1.65 9.70
N PRO A 27 23.07 -0.76 9.38
CA PRO A 27 22.16 -0.24 10.38
C PRO A 27 21.36 -1.41 10.96
N ASP A 28 21.29 -1.49 12.29
CA ASP A 28 20.48 -2.49 12.99
C ASP A 28 19.04 -2.39 12.48
N THR A 29 18.61 -3.44 11.77
CA THR A 29 17.24 -3.53 11.26
C THR A 29 16.33 -4.13 12.31
N GLN A 30 15.05 -3.74 12.28
CA GLN A 30 14.05 -4.33 13.16
C GLN A 30 12.76 -4.66 12.42
N LEU A 31 12.09 -5.68 12.93
CA LEU A 31 10.73 -6.04 12.55
C LEU A 31 9.71 -5.13 13.25
N ILE A 32 8.88 -4.45 12.47
CA ILE A 32 7.69 -3.76 12.97
C ILE A 32 6.44 -4.23 12.24
N THR A 33 5.30 -4.17 12.94
CA THR A 33 3.98 -4.43 12.37
C THR A 33 3.18 -3.14 12.42
N ILE A 34 2.79 -2.64 11.25
CA ILE A 34 1.82 -1.54 11.13
C ILE A 34 0.44 -2.18 11.08
N LYS A 35 -0.48 -1.69 11.91
CA LYS A 35 -1.86 -2.20 11.97
C LYS A 35 -2.81 -1.23 11.31
N PHE A 36 -3.66 -1.74 10.43
CA PHE A 36 -4.79 -1.00 9.86
C PHE A 36 -6.07 -1.39 10.60
N ASN A 37 -7.12 -0.58 10.50
CA ASN A 37 -8.45 -0.99 10.93
C ASN A 37 -9.51 -0.14 10.23
N PRO A 38 -10.52 -0.75 9.58
CA PRO A 38 -11.69 -0.03 9.12
C PRO A 38 -12.39 0.66 10.27
N SER A 39 -12.78 1.91 10.03
CA SER A 39 -13.58 2.66 10.97
C SER A 39 -14.63 3.50 10.27
N PHE A 40 -15.74 3.73 10.95
CA PHE A 40 -16.78 4.66 10.55
C PHE A 40 -17.06 5.59 11.73
N ASN A 41 -16.85 6.90 11.55
CA ASN A 41 -16.94 7.89 12.64
C ASN A 41 -16.05 7.51 13.84
N SER A 42 -14.83 7.06 13.57
CA SER A 42 -13.85 6.55 14.56
C SER A 42 -14.21 5.26 15.30
N ASN A 43 -15.36 4.64 15.04
CA ASN A 43 -15.67 3.32 15.61
C ASN A 43 -15.18 2.20 14.68
N PRO A 44 -14.56 1.13 15.21
CA PRO A 44 -14.18 -0.03 14.41
C PRO A 44 -15.35 -0.61 13.62
N VAL A 45 -15.10 -1.01 12.39
CA VAL A 45 -16.07 -1.71 11.53
C VAL A 45 -15.58 -3.12 11.26
N GLY A 46 -16.44 -4.10 11.53
CA GLY A 46 -16.27 -5.51 11.13
C GLY A 46 -17.50 -6.01 10.36
N CYS A 47 -17.52 -7.32 10.06
CA CYS A 47 -18.58 -7.94 9.26
C CYS A 47 -19.99 -7.71 9.80
N ASP A 48 -20.17 -7.76 11.11
CA ASP A 48 -21.49 -7.62 11.75
C ASP A 48 -21.87 -6.16 12.04
N THR A 49 -21.04 -5.20 11.63
CA THR A 49 -21.28 -3.79 11.90
C THR A 49 -22.26 -3.22 10.88
N VAL A 50 -23.38 -2.69 11.38
CA VAL A 50 -24.32 -1.91 10.56
C VAL A 50 -23.87 -0.46 10.55
N ILE A 51 -23.41 0.00 9.38
CA ILE A 51 -23.08 1.39 9.11
C ILE A 51 -24.35 2.13 8.72
N LYS A 52 -24.61 3.28 9.33
CA LYS A 52 -25.70 4.18 8.92
C LYS A 52 -25.08 5.45 8.34
N ASN A 53 -25.33 5.71 7.06
CA ASN A 53 -24.79 6.86 6.34
C ASN A 53 -25.91 7.54 5.55
N GLU A 54 -26.18 8.81 5.83
CA GLU A 54 -27.07 9.67 5.02
C GLU A 54 -28.47 9.07 4.73
N GLY A 55 -29.01 8.29 5.67
CA GLY A 55 -30.33 7.66 5.55
C GLY A 55 -30.29 6.22 4.99
N GLU A 56 -29.14 5.77 4.49
CA GLU A 56 -28.91 4.40 4.04
C GLU A 56 -28.25 3.57 5.15
N SER A 57 -28.48 2.26 5.13
CA SER A 57 -27.79 1.30 6.00
C SER A 57 -26.97 0.32 5.17
N TYR A 58 -25.73 0.10 5.60
CA TYR A 58 -24.75 -0.74 4.93
C TYR A 58 -24.15 -1.77 5.90
N GLN A 59 -23.77 -2.91 5.35
CA GLN A 59 -22.96 -3.92 6.02
C GLN A 59 -21.74 -4.23 5.16
N LEU A 60 -20.58 -4.36 5.79
CA LEU A 60 -19.32 -4.63 5.09
C LEU A 60 -19.33 -6.07 4.56
N ASN A 61 -19.14 -6.24 3.25
CA ASN A 61 -18.92 -7.56 2.64
C ASN A 61 -17.43 -7.86 2.50
N GLN A 62 -16.67 -6.90 2.00
CA GLN A 62 -15.27 -7.10 1.67
C GLN A 62 -14.53 -5.77 1.64
N ILE A 63 -13.31 -5.79 2.14
CA ILE A 63 -12.36 -4.69 1.96
C ILE A 63 -10.95 -5.27 1.88
N GLN A 64 -10.28 -5.04 0.75
CA GLN A 64 -8.92 -5.52 0.51
C GLN A 64 -8.15 -4.49 -0.31
N PHE A 65 -6.88 -4.27 0.01
CA PHE A 65 -6.02 -3.39 -0.78
C PHE A 65 -4.56 -3.85 -0.82
N TYR A 66 -3.93 -3.62 -1.96
CA TYR A 66 -2.49 -3.87 -2.12
C TYR A 66 -1.68 -2.66 -1.67
N ILE A 67 -0.64 -2.92 -0.89
CA ILE A 67 0.41 -1.97 -0.53
C ILE A 67 1.69 -2.36 -1.28
N SER A 68 2.35 -1.39 -1.90
CA SER A 68 3.73 -1.48 -2.41
C SER A 68 4.56 -0.27 -1.95
N SER A 69 5.88 -0.29 -2.22
CA SER A 69 6.77 0.87 -2.05
C SER A 69 6.70 1.56 -0.67
N VAL A 70 6.95 0.82 0.42
CA VAL A 70 6.88 1.42 1.77
C VAL A 70 8.13 2.24 2.09
N LEU A 71 7.92 3.50 2.48
CA LEU A 71 8.93 4.40 3.01
C LEU A 71 8.52 4.89 4.40
N LEU A 72 9.51 5.06 5.28
CA LEU A 72 9.35 5.59 6.62
C LEU A 72 10.23 6.83 6.78
N MET A 73 9.69 7.90 7.35
CA MET A 73 10.45 9.12 7.63
C MET A 73 10.96 9.10 9.07
N ASP A 74 12.25 9.36 9.28
CA ASP A 74 12.84 9.49 10.61
C ASP A 74 12.60 10.88 11.23
N SER A 75 13.09 11.07 12.46
CA SER A 75 13.02 12.35 13.19
C SER A 75 13.81 13.49 12.57
N GLN A 76 14.74 13.18 11.66
CA GLN A 76 15.58 14.12 10.94
C GLN A 76 14.92 14.54 9.61
N GLY A 77 13.77 13.96 9.24
CA GLY A 77 13.06 14.22 7.99
C GLY A 77 13.59 13.41 6.80
N THR A 78 14.40 12.37 7.03
CA THR A 78 14.96 11.52 5.98
C THR A 78 14.04 10.31 5.76
N TRP A 79 13.75 10.01 4.50
CA TRP A 79 12.96 8.83 4.10
C TRP A 79 13.86 7.61 3.90
N HIS A 80 13.47 6.49 4.50
CA HIS A 80 14.15 5.20 4.36
C HIS A 80 13.18 4.14 3.85
N PRO A 81 13.58 3.29 2.88
CA PRO A 81 12.75 2.19 2.44
C PRO A 81 12.63 1.11 3.51
N ALA A 82 11.45 0.48 3.56
CA ALA A 82 11.21 -0.71 4.37
C ALA A 82 10.97 -1.93 3.47
N SER A 83 11.47 -3.09 3.90
CA SER A 83 11.30 -4.35 3.18
C SER A 83 10.16 -5.15 3.78
N PHE A 84 9.35 -5.83 2.97
CA PHE A 84 8.32 -6.72 3.49
C PHE A 84 8.92 -7.99 4.08
N VAL A 85 8.30 -8.50 5.14
CA VAL A 85 8.68 -9.79 5.73
C VAL A 85 8.13 -10.92 4.89
N THR A 86 9.00 -11.79 4.38
CA THR A 86 8.63 -12.84 3.42
C THR A 86 8.17 -14.16 4.07
N SER A 87 7.60 -14.15 5.27
CA SER A 87 7.13 -15.38 5.94
C SER A 87 5.60 -15.50 5.93
N GLN A 88 5.13 -16.58 5.28
CA GLN A 88 3.73 -16.90 4.97
C GLN A 88 3.12 -15.93 3.93
N ASN A 89 2.83 -16.47 2.74
CA ASN A 89 2.19 -15.78 1.60
C ASN A 89 3.08 -14.73 0.89
N ARG A 90 3.88 -15.24 -0.06
CA ARG A 90 5.11 -14.69 -0.65
C ARG A 90 4.94 -13.62 -1.74
N HIS A 91 5.24 -12.36 -1.42
CA HIS A 91 5.80 -11.43 -2.39
C HIS A 91 6.67 -10.38 -1.67
N ASN A 92 7.83 -10.06 -2.23
CA ASN A 92 8.79 -9.10 -1.66
C ASN A 92 8.56 -7.64 -2.09
N GLU A 93 7.48 -7.36 -2.81
CA GLU A 93 7.18 -6.04 -3.41
C GLU A 93 5.72 -5.60 -3.20
N VAL A 94 4.83 -6.53 -2.84
CA VAL A 94 3.42 -6.25 -2.56
C VAL A 94 2.93 -7.03 -1.35
N VAL A 95 2.06 -6.41 -0.57
CA VAL A 95 1.30 -7.04 0.51
C VAL A 95 -0.18 -6.76 0.28
N LEU A 96 -1.05 -7.72 0.57
CA LEU A 96 -2.50 -7.53 0.58
C LEU A 96 -2.96 -7.38 2.03
N VAL A 97 -3.69 -6.31 2.32
CA VAL A 97 -4.26 -6.03 3.63
C VAL A 97 -5.78 -6.05 3.52
N GLY A 98 -6.44 -6.67 4.50
CA GLY A 98 -7.89 -6.78 4.57
C GLY A 98 -8.41 -8.22 4.50
N GLY A 99 -9.59 -8.41 3.94
CA GLY A 99 -10.28 -9.69 3.94
C GLY A 99 -11.72 -9.61 3.42
N VAL A 100 -12.41 -10.74 3.51
CA VAL A 100 -13.77 -10.98 3.00
C VAL A 100 -14.61 -11.54 4.13
N CYS A 101 -15.81 -11.01 4.36
CA CYS A 101 -16.72 -11.54 5.35
C CYS A 101 -17.27 -12.91 4.92
N PRO A 102 -17.48 -13.85 5.87
CA PRO A 102 -17.33 -13.72 7.32
C PRO A 102 -15.94 -14.08 7.86
N ASP A 103 -14.95 -14.31 7.00
CA ASP A 103 -13.62 -14.74 7.41
C ASP A 103 -12.85 -13.62 8.14
N PRO A 104 -11.91 -13.96 9.03
CA PRO A 104 -11.06 -12.96 9.68
C PRO A 104 -10.24 -12.15 8.67
N PHE A 105 -10.19 -10.83 8.88
CA PHE A 105 -9.34 -9.92 8.11
C PHE A 105 -7.88 -9.98 8.60
N ASP A 106 -6.92 -9.86 7.68
CA ASP A 106 -5.52 -9.56 8.01
C ASP A 106 -5.24 -8.06 7.85
N TRP A 107 -5.26 -7.36 8.97
CA TRP A 107 -4.97 -5.94 9.04
C TRP A 107 -3.48 -5.61 9.30
N GLY A 108 -2.59 -6.59 9.22
CA GLY A 108 -1.18 -6.43 9.49
C GLY A 108 -0.34 -6.13 8.26
N LEU A 109 0.56 -5.16 8.39
CA LEU A 109 1.69 -4.96 7.49
C LEU A 109 2.99 -5.18 8.26
N ASN A 110 3.66 -6.30 8.00
CA ASN A 110 4.94 -6.64 8.63
C ASN A 110 6.10 -6.16 7.75
N ILE A 111 6.96 -5.30 8.29
CA ILE A 111 8.10 -4.73 7.58
C ILE A 111 9.38 -4.77 8.40
N ILE A 112 10.51 -4.82 7.70
CA ILE A 112 11.86 -4.68 8.22
C ILE A 112 12.34 -3.28 7.88
N THR A 113 12.78 -2.53 8.87
CA THR A 113 13.24 -1.14 8.71
C THR A 113 14.54 -0.88 9.45
N PRO A 114 15.44 -0.02 8.92
CA PRO A 114 16.64 0.44 9.62
C PRO A 114 16.35 1.56 10.64
N ILE A 115 15.11 2.05 10.72
CA ILE A 115 14.74 3.14 11.65
C ILE A 115 14.26 2.55 12.98
N GLU A 116 14.72 3.11 14.10
CA GLU A 116 14.17 2.83 15.41
C GLU A 116 12.67 3.14 15.49
N ARG A 117 11.86 2.22 16.03
CA ARG A 117 10.39 2.36 16.11
C ARG A 117 9.91 3.74 16.62
N ASN A 118 10.58 4.29 17.64
CA ASN A 118 10.24 5.57 18.26
C ASN A 118 10.67 6.81 17.43
N ASN A 119 11.56 6.61 16.46
CA ASN A 119 12.09 7.66 15.58
C ASN A 119 11.29 7.82 14.30
N ILE A 120 10.39 6.90 13.98
CA ILE A 120 9.49 7.00 12.83
C ILE A 120 8.49 8.15 13.07
N LYS A 121 8.34 9.05 12.09
CA LYS A 121 7.45 10.24 12.13
C LYS A 121 6.43 10.32 11.00
N ALA A 122 6.65 9.63 9.89
CA ALA A 122 5.69 9.50 8.81
C ALA A 122 5.78 8.13 8.16
N LEU A 123 4.67 7.70 7.59
CA LEU A 123 4.55 6.51 6.76
C LEU A 123 4.16 6.96 5.35
N GLN A 124 4.82 6.42 4.34
CA GLN A 124 4.42 6.55 2.94
C GLN A 124 4.38 5.18 2.28
N PHE A 125 3.39 4.95 1.43
CA PHE A 125 3.27 3.73 0.65
C PHE A 125 2.46 3.97 -0.63
N ASP A 126 2.62 3.10 -1.62
CA ASP A 126 1.77 3.09 -2.81
C ASP A 126 0.55 2.19 -2.60
N LEU A 127 -0.64 2.72 -2.86
CA LEU A 127 -1.88 1.96 -2.96
C LEU A 127 -1.97 1.33 -4.36
N GLY A 128 -1.62 0.04 -4.47
CA GLY A 128 -1.71 -0.73 -5.70
C GLY A 128 -0.51 -1.64 -5.99
N VAL A 129 -0.54 -2.27 -7.17
CA VAL A 129 0.42 -3.30 -7.61
C VAL A 129 1.36 -2.74 -8.69
N PRO A 130 2.70 -2.77 -8.53
CA PRO A 130 3.66 -2.26 -9.52
C PRO A 130 3.37 -2.74 -10.94
N PHE A 131 3.59 -1.90 -11.95
CA PHE A 131 3.17 -2.21 -13.33
C PHE A 131 3.75 -3.54 -13.85
N HIS A 132 5.01 -3.86 -13.50
CA HIS A 132 5.67 -5.12 -13.91
C HIS A 132 5.04 -6.37 -13.32
N LEU A 133 4.23 -6.22 -12.26
CA LEU A 133 3.47 -7.26 -11.60
C LEU A 133 1.98 -7.21 -11.97
N ASN A 134 1.43 -6.04 -12.25
CA ASN A 134 -0.01 -5.78 -12.31
C ASN A 134 -0.77 -6.67 -13.33
N HIS A 135 -0.13 -7.01 -14.44
CA HIS A 135 -0.79 -7.72 -15.54
C HIS A 135 -0.32 -9.19 -15.66
N ARG A 136 0.40 -9.69 -14.65
CA ARG A 136 0.87 -11.08 -14.60
C ARG A 136 -0.32 -12.03 -14.40
N ASN A 137 -0.14 -13.28 -14.84
CA ASN A 137 -1.18 -14.30 -14.72
C ASN A 137 -1.33 -14.72 -13.24
N PRO A 138 -2.48 -14.47 -12.59
CA PRO A 138 -2.67 -14.81 -11.18
C PRO A 138 -2.54 -16.31 -10.90
N LEU A 139 -2.85 -17.17 -11.89
CA LEU A 139 -2.74 -18.63 -11.72
C LEU A 139 -1.30 -19.14 -11.55
N THR A 140 -0.31 -18.32 -11.86
CA THR A 140 1.11 -18.68 -11.74
C THR A 140 1.88 -17.77 -10.77
N GLN A 141 1.19 -16.85 -10.09
CA GLN A 141 1.83 -16.00 -9.10
C GLN A 141 1.86 -16.69 -7.72
N GLU A 142 2.76 -16.23 -6.87
CA GLU A 142 2.69 -16.53 -5.45
C GLU A 142 1.67 -15.61 -4.77
N SER A 143 1.22 -15.99 -3.57
CA SER A 143 0.32 -15.15 -2.77
C SER A 143 1.01 -13.84 -2.36
N PRO A 144 0.36 -12.67 -2.38
CA PRO A 144 -1.08 -12.46 -2.52
C PRO A 144 -1.55 -12.20 -3.97
N LEU A 145 -0.68 -12.32 -4.96
CA LEU A 145 -1.04 -12.08 -6.37
C LEU A 145 -1.74 -13.28 -7.02
N ASN A 146 -1.87 -14.41 -6.32
CA ASN A 146 -2.66 -15.56 -6.77
C ASN A 146 -4.16 -15.46 -6.46
N GLN A 147 -4.61 -14.34 -5.87
CA GLN A 147 -5.99 -14.13 -5.49
C GLN A 147 -6.83 -13.65 -6.69
N SER A 148 -7.62 -14.57 -7.25
CA SER A 148 -8.37 -14.33 -8.49
C SER A 148 -9.46 -13.26 -8.36
N ASP A 149 -10.08 -13.13 -7.19
CA ASP A 149 -11.13 -12.14 -6.96
C ASP A 149 -10.58 -10.69 -6.92
N MET A 150 -9.27 -10.55 -6.69
CA MET A 150 -8.53 -9.28 -6.80
C MET A 150 -7.97 -9.03 -8.22
N PHE A 151 -8.33 -9.83 -9.22
CA PHE A 151 -7.90 -9.65 -10.62
C PHE A 151 -9.11 -9.37 -11.52
N TRP A 152 -9.02 -8.44 -12.48
CA TRP A 152 -10.09 -8.21 -13.45
C TRP A 152 -9.88 -9.05 -14.71
N THR A 153 -8.85 -8.72 -15.48
CA THR A 153 -8.45 -9.38 -16.72
C THR A 153 -6.96 -9.16 -16.91
N TRP A 154 -6.32 -9.87 -17.85
CA TRP A 154 -4.91 -9.62 -18.15
C TRP A 154 -4.66 -8.20 -18.67
N GLN A 155 -5.61 -7.64 -19.43
CA GLN A 155 -5.50 -6.27 -19.93
C GLN A 155 -5.58 -5.23 -18.81
N LEU A 156 -6.51 -5.38 -17.84
CA LEU A 156 -6.72 -4.40 -16.77
C LEU A 156 -5.84 -4.65 -15.53
N GLY A 157 -5.46 -5.90 -15.30
CA GLY A 157 -4.62 -6.32 -14.18
C GLY A 157 -5.39 -6.52 -12.87
N TYR A 158 -4.70 -6.29 -11.76
CA TYR A 158 -5.25 -6.39 -10.41
C TYR A 158 -6.09 -5.18 -10.03
N LYS A 159 -7.08 -5.42 -9.16
CA LYS A 159 -7.77 -4.42 -8.36
C LYS A 159 -6.83 -4.02 -7.23
N PHE A 160 -6.50 -2.74 -7.11
CA PHE A 160 -5.63 -2.18 -6.08
C PHE A 160 -6.33 -1.99 -4.75
N LEU A 161 -7.63 -1.65 -4.80
CA LEU A 161 -8.54 -1.59 -3.67
C LEU A 161 -9.86 -2.20 -4.12
N ARG A 162 -10.44 -3.05 -3.29
CA ARG A 162 -11.77 -3.60 -3.46
C ARG A 162 -12.53 -3.35 -2.18
N THR A 163 -13.62 -2.59 -2.25
CA THR A 163 -14.51 -2.32 -1.12
C THR A 163 -15.94 -2.55 -1.56
N GLU A 164 -16.66 -3.40 -0.83
CA GLU A 164 -18.03 -3.78 -1.14
C GLU A 164 -18.88 -3.76 0.13
N PHE A 165 -20.06 -3.15 0.02
CA PHE A 165 -21.08 -3.15 1.06
C PHE A 165 -22.39 -3.71 0.53
N SER A 166 -23.07 -4.50 1.34
CA SER A 166 -24.49 -4.77 1.16
C SER A 166 -25.27 -3.58 1.69
N GLY A 167 -26.10 -2.94 0.86
CA GLY A 167 -26.97 -1.84 1.28
C GLY A 167 -28.43 -2.28 1.36
N THR A 168 -29.26 -1.55 2.12
CA THR A 168 -30.70 -1.84 2.22
C THR A 168 -31.44 -1.66 0.90
N GLU A 169 -31.05 -0.65 0.12
CA GLU A 169 -31.66 -0.34 -1.19
C GLU A 169 -30.87 -0.97 -2.34
N SER A 170 -29.54 -0.91 -2.28
CA SER A 170 -28.65 -1.49 -3.28
C SER A 170 -27.24 -1.70 -2.73
N ASP A 171 -26.52 -2.66 -3.32
CA ASP A 171 -25.11 -2.88 -3.00
C ASP A 171 -24.27 -1.70 -3.47
N TRP A 172 -23.22 -1.41 -2.70
CA TRP A 172 -22.26 -0.36 -3.01
C TRP A 172 -20.88 -0.98 -3.28
N VAL A 173 -20.28 -0.62 -4.40
CA VAL A 173 -19.04 -1.23 -4.90
C VAL A 173 -18.05 -0.16 -5.31
N PHE A 174 -16.83 -0.29 -4.80
CA PHE A 174 -15.68 0.48 -5.28
C PHE A 174 -14.49 -0.44 -5.53
N HIS A 175 -14.13 -0.57 -6.80
CA HIS A 175 -12.91 -1.25 -7.25
C HIS A 175 -11.96 -0.22 -7.87
N LEU A 176 -10.81 -0.03 -7.23
CA LEU A 176 -9.70 0.78 -7.73
C LEU A 176 -8.76 -0.09 -8.58
N GLY A 177 -8.29 0.40 -9.71
CA GLY A 177 -7.20 -0.22 -10.47
C GLY A 177 -6.99 0.45 -11.83
N SER A 178 -5.99 -0.02 -12.59
CA SER A 178 -5.61 0.62 -13.86
C SER A 178 -6.71 0.54 -14.91
N THR A 179 -6.90 1.62 -15.67
CA THR A 179 -7.86 1.70 -16.79
C THR A 179 -7.23 2.35 -18.03
N GLY A 180 -7.90 2.22 -19.18
CA GLY A 180 -7.35 2.69 -20.46
C GLY A 180 -6.08 1.94 -20.89
N CYS A 181 -5.99 0.66 -20.54
CA CYS A 181 -4.89 -0.22 -20.92
C CYS A 181 -5.06 -0.71 -22.37
N THR A 182 -3.99 -0.71 -23.16
CA THR A 182 -4.03 -1.17 -24.56
C THR A 182 -3.24 -2.47 -24.72
N SER A 183 -3.90 -3.52 -25.22
CA SER A 183 -3.27 -4.79 -25.58
C SER A 183 -4.01 -5.42 -26.77
N PRO A 184 -3.43 -6.42 -27.46
CA PRO A 184 -4.07 -7.05 -28.61
C PRO A 184 -5.40 -7.75 -28.30
N ALA A 185 -5.66 -8.12 -27.04
CA ALA A 185 -6.90 -8.72 -26.58
C ALA A 185 -7.04 -8.59 -25.04
N PRO A 186 -8.26 -8.64 -24.47
CA PRO A 186 -8.47 -8.55 -23.02
C PRO A 186 -7.72 -9.60 -22.17
N VAL A 187 -7.40 -10.75 -22.77
CA VAL A 187 -6.63 -11.86 -22.16
C VAL A 187 -5.11 -11.74 -22.39
N ARG A 188 -4.63 -10.57 -22.83
CA ARG A 188 -3.21 -10.25 -23.01
C ARG A 188 -2.84 -9.04 -22.15
N ALA A 189 -1.68 -9.13 -21.50
CA ALA A 189 -1.11 -8.01 -20.77
C ALA A 189 -0.76 -6.86 -21.75
N PRO A 190 -0.92 -5.59 -21.33
CA PRO A 190 -0.37 -4.46 -22.06
C PRO A 190 1.16 -4.45 -21.96
N GLU A 191 1.83 -4.02 -23.01
CA GLU A 191 3.30 -3.88 -23.03
C GLU A 191 3.80 -2.55 -22.46
N SER A 192 2.90 -1.57 -22.36
CA SER A 192 3.17 -0.22 -21.85
C SER A 192 2.19 0.15 -20.73
N PRO A 193 2.55 1.09 -19.84
CA PRO A 193 1.65 1.57 -18.80
C PRO A 193 0.29 1.99 -19.37
N CYS A 194 -0.78 1.65 -18.65
CA CYS A 194 -2.13 2.07 -19.01
C CYS A 194 -2.25 3.60 -19.00
N LYS A 195 -3.19 4.14 -19.79
CA LYS A 195 -3.48 5.59 -19.81
C LYS A 195 -3.70 6.14 -18.39
N ASN A 196 -4.46 5.38 -17.59
CA ASN A 196 -4.75 5.71 -16.20
C ASN A 196 -4.16 4.62 -15.31
N PRO A 197 -2.93 4.81 -14.78
CA PRO A 197 -2.33 3.83 -13.89
C PRO A 197 -3.15 3.62 -12.62
N ASN A 198 -3.84 4.67 -12.13
CA ASN A 198 -4.68 4.69 -10.94
C ASN A 198 -4.00 4.13 -9.68
N ARG A 199 -2.70 4.40 -9.52
CA ARG A 199 -1.91 4.10 -8.34
C ARG A 199 -1.60 5.40 -7.63
N SER A 200 -1.95 5.50 -6.36
CA SER A 200 -1.68 6.69 -5.54
C SER A 200 -0.57 6.41 -4.53
N THR A 201 0.18 7.46 -4.19
CA THR A 201 1.12 7.44 -3.07
C THR A 201 0.44 8.06 -1.86
N ILE A 202 0.23 7.26 -0.82
CA ILE A 202 -0.40 7.64 0.43
C ILE A 202 0.68 8.10 1.40
N THR A 203 0.51 9.26 2.02
CA THR A 203 1.39 9.75 3.09
C THR A 203 0.56 10.01 4.35
N ILE A 204 1.01 9.47 5.48
CA ILE A 204 0.41 9.68 6.80
C ILE A 204 1.44 10.41 7.66
N THR A 205 1.09 11.63 8.04
CA THR A 205 1.90 12.46 8.94
C THR A 205 0.98 13.31 9.83
N PRO A 206 1.18 13.32 11.17
CA PRO A 206 2.16 12.52 11.92
C PRO A 206 1.80 11.03 11.93
N PHE A 207 2.81 10.16 12.04
CA PHE A 207 2.65 8.72 12.19
C PHE A 207 3.37 8.21 13.45
N ASP A 208 2.67 7.35 14.19
CA ASP A 208 3.11 6.61 15.36
C ASP A 208 2.91 5.12 15.07
N SER A 209 4.02 4.39 14.96
CA SER A 209 4.07 2.97 14.61
C SER A 209 3.44 2.05 15.65
N THR A 210 3.12 2.57 16.84
CA THR A 210 2.42 1.82 17.91
C THR A 210 0.90 1.97 17.85
N LYS A 211 0.40 2.92 17.06
CA LYS A 211 -1.02 3.20 16.87
C LYS A 211 -1.52 2.57 15.57
N VAL A 212 -2.84 2.37 15.51
CA VAL A 212 -3.53 1.86 14.34
C VAL A 212 -3.68 2.97 13.28
N VAL A 213 -3.52 2.63 12.00
CA VAL A 213 -3.94 3.44 10.86
C VAL A 213 -5.42 3.15 10.57
N LYS A 214 -6.26 4.15 10.68
CA LYS A 214 -7.68 4.06 10.36
C LYS A 214 -7.87 4.01 8.85
N VAL A 215 -8.76 3.11 8.41
CA VAL A 215 -9.32 3.09 7.06
C VAL A 215 -10.72 3.69 7.15
N ASN A 216 -10.84 4.97 6.78
CA ASN A 216 -12.00 5.83 7.07
C ASN A 216 -13.14 5.58 6.08
N LEU A 217 -14.06 4.70 6.46
CA LEU A 217 -15.26 4.39 5.66
C LEU A 217 -16.27 5.54 5.67
N ASP A 218 -16.31 6.37 6.73
CA ASP A 218 -17.13 7.59 6.74
C ASP A 218 -16.67 8.57 5.67
N GLN A 219 -15.36 8.80 5.53
CA GLN A 219 -14.83 9.64 4.46
C GLN A 219 -15.11 9.04 3.08
N LEU A 220 -15.01 7.70 2.95
CA LEU A 220 -15.29 7.02 1.68
C LEU A 220 -16.77 7.11 1.27
N LEU A 221 -17.71 7.04 2.22
CA LEU A 221 -19.16 7.04 1.95
C LEU A 221 -19.81 8.42 2.04
N LYS A 222 -19.08 9.45 2.49
CA LYS A 222 -19.60 10.82 2.59
C LYS A 222 -20.13 11.32 1.24
N ASP A 223 -21.27 11.99 1.20
CA ASP A 223 -21.85 12.59 -0.01
C ASP A 223 -22.12 11.60 -1.17
N THR A 224 -22.11 10.27 -0.93
CA THR A 224 -22.36 9.27 -2.00
C THR A 224 -23.85 8.92 -2.12
N SER A 225 -24.66 9.19 -1.08
CA SER A 225 -26.09 8.85 -1.09
C SER A 225 -26.87 9.59 -2.17
N SER A 226 -26.45 10.82 -2.50
CA SER A 226 -27.06 11.66 -3.54
C SER A 226 -26.75 11.25 -4.97
N LEU A 227 -25.84 10.30 -5.19
CA LEU A 227 -25.50 9.78 -6.51
C LEU A 227 -26.38 8.57 -6.87
N ASP A 228 -26.80 8.52 -8.13
CA ASP A 228 -27.50 7.35 -8.68
C ASP A 228 -26.54 6.15 -8.82
N GLU A 229 -25.26 6.41 -9.17
CA GLU A 229 -24.25 5.38 -9.26
C GLU A 229 -23.80 4.88 -7.88
N LYS A 230 -23.99 3.58 -7.62
CA LYS A 230 -23.45 2.88 -6.43
C LYS A 230 -22.26 1.97 -6.76
N ASN A 231 -21.81 1.96 -8.02
CA ASN A 231 -20.73 1.09 -8.49
C ASN A 231 -19.67 1.90 -9.24
N CYS A 232 -18.46 1.92 -8.69
CA CYS A 232 -17.27 2.48 -9.32
C CYS A 232 -16.26 1.37 -9.65
N GLN A 233 -15.89 1.28 -10.93
CA GLN A 233 -14.90 0.32 -11.47
C GLN A 233 -13.63 1.01 -11.99
N SER A 234 -13.29 2.20 -11.48
CA SER A 234 -12.14 3.03 -11.91
C SER A 234 -12.18 3.62 -13.33
N PHE A 235 -13.32 3.57 -14.00
CA PHE A 235 -13.48 4.17 -15.33
C PHE A 235 -13.86 5.65 -15.21
N GLU A 236 -13.25 6.47 -16.06
CA GLU A 236 -13.59 7.89 -16.23
C GLU A 236 -15.07 8.03 -16.61
N GLY A 237 -15.71 9.12 -16.17
CA GLY A 237 -17.11 9.45 -16.51
C GLY A 237 -18.16 8.75 -15.64
N ASN A 238 -17.73 8.00 -14.61
CA ASN A 238 -18.60 7.51 -13.55
C ASN A 238 -18.58 8.51 -12.38
N ALA A 239 -19.73 9.10 -12.05
CA ALA A 239 -19.82 10.17 -11.05
C ALA A 239 -19.35 9.71 -9.65
N LEU A 240 -19.61 8.45 -9.29
CA LEU A 240 -19.09 7.88 -8.05
C LEU A 240 -17.56 7.78 -8.08
N CYS A 241 -16.96 7.31 -9.17
CA CYS A 241 -15.50 7.28 -9.30
C CYS A 241 -14.88 8.67 -9.18
N ASP A 242 -15.45 9.67 -9.86
CA ASP A 242 -14.95 11.04 -9.81
C ASP A 242 -14.99 11.60 -8.38
N LEU A 243 -16.01 11.25 -7.59
CA LEU A 243 -16.12 11.61 -6.18
C LEU A 243 -15.11 10.86 -5.29
N LEU A 244 -14.83 9.59 -5.59
CA LEU A 244 -13.97 8.73 -4.75
C LEU A 244 -12.47 8.89 -5.03
N PHE A 245 -12.07 9.23 -6.25
CA PHE A 245 -10.66 9.32 -6.65
C PHE A 245 -9.81 10.25 -5.79
N PRO A 246 -10.25 11.46 -5.41
CA PRO A 246 -9.50 12.30 -4.48
C PRO A 246 -9.30 11.62 -3.11
N ARG A 247 -10.32 10.93 -2.60
CA ARG A 247 -10.32 10.31 -1.25
C ARG A 247 -9.25 9.24 -1.10
N VAL A 248 -8.93 8.55 -2.20
CA VAL A 248 -7.86 7.54 -2.26
C VAL A 248 -6.58 8.06 -2.93
N GLY A 249 -6.44 9.38 -3.14
CA GLY A 249 -5.19 9.99 -3.56
C GLY A 249 -4.87 9.95 -5.06
N ILE A 250 -5.87 9.70 -5.92
CA ILE A 250 -5.66 9.59 -7.38
C ILE A 250 -5.63 10.96 -8.04
N THR A 251 -6.51 11.87 -7.64
CA THR A 251 -6.64 13.23 -8.21
C THR A 251 -6.51 14.34 -7.17
N GLY A 252 -6.18 14.03 -5.92
CA GLY A 252 -6.09 15.00 -4.83
C GLY A 252 -5.49 14.43 -3.54
N GLU A 253 -5.65 15.16 -2.43
CA GLU A 253 -5.23 14.69 -1.11
C GLU A 253 -6.17 13.60 -0.60
N GLN A 254 -5.58 12.47 -0.21
CA GLN A 254 -6.33 11.32 0.29
C GLN A 254 -6.90 11.58 1.69
N THR A 255 -8.10 11.05 1.94
CA THR A 255 -8.77 11.08 3.24
C THR A 255 -9.11 9.67 3.76
N PHE A 256 -8.85 8.64 2.94
CA PHE A 256 -9.20 7.26 3.22
C PHE A 256 -8.33 6.63 4.31
N PHE A 257 -7.06 7.02 4.43
CA PHE A 257 -6.16 6.56 5.47
C PHE A 257 -5.81 7.71 6.42
N SER A 258 -5.90 7.47 7.72
CA SER A 258 -5.49 8.47 8.70
C SER A 258 -4.99 7.83 9.99
N GLN A 259 -4.37 8.64 10.84
CA GLN A 259 -4.10 8.27 12.21
C GLN A 259 -4.35 9.50 13.08
N ASP A 260 -4.93 9.31 14.26
CA ASP A 260 -5.18 10.43 15.17
C ASP A 260 -3.85 11.12 15.52
N SER A 261 -3.77 12.41 15.21
CA SER A 261 -2.70 13.27 15.69
C SER A 261 -2.69 13.23 17.22
N LYS A 262 -1.49 13.25 17.80
CA LYS A 262 -1.33 13.44 19.26
C LYS A 262 -1.86 14.80 19.68
#